data_AF-A0A8J9SY28-F1
#
_entry.id   AF-A0A8J9SY28-F1
#
_cell.length_a   1.000
_cell.length_b   1.000
_cell.length_c   1.000
_cell.angle_alpha   90.00
_cell.angle_beta   90.00
_cell.angle_gamma   90.00
#
_symmetry.space_group_name_H-M   'P 1'
#
loop_
_entity.id
_entity.type
_entity.pdbx_description
1 polymer ?
#
loop_
_entity_poly.entity_id
_entity_poly.type
_entity_poly.pdbx_seq_one_letter_code
_entity_poly.pdbx_strand_id
1 'polypeptide(L)'
;LSSLDFEWTILNHDNENRWDKRFQQLVDYKAQHGHCNVPQSCPLGKWVKMQREQKAEADLEQTGQRVMRGKPRPMIPPAREAKLTELGLQWRLAKVVGWEKRYDQLLEYKAIHGHPHVPQSYPPDKCFGRWVMKQRSEYSLKRRGKKSQLTEERIASLEEIGFAW
;
A
#
# COMPACT_ATOMS: atom_id res chain seq x y z
N LEU A 1 22.29 28.32 -34.79
CA LEU A 1 22.15 27.30 -33.72
C LEU A 1 21.48 27.95 -32.53
N SER A 2 20.14 27.90 -32.44
CA SER A 2 19.34 28.10 -31.21
C SER A 2 17.87 28.23 -31.61
N SER A 3 17.22 27.10 -31.88
CA SER A 3 15.75 27.03 -32.00
C SER A 3 15.18 25.74 -31.40
N LEU A 4 16.03 24.89 -30.81
CA LEU A 4 15.66 23.60 -30.22
C LEU A 4 15.77 23.59 -28.68
N ASP A 5 16.44 24.58 -28.08
CA ASP A 5 16.50 24.74 -26.61
C ASP A 5 15.23 25.34 -26.00
N PHE A 6 14.32 25.90 -26.82
CA PHE A 6 13.15 26.64 -26.35
C PHE A 6 11.87 25.78 -26.19
N GLU A 7 11.77 24.64 -26.88
CA GLU A 7 10.61 23.75 -26.78
C GLU A 7 10.71 22.74 -25.61
N TRP A 8 11.92 22.30 -25.28
CA TRP A 8 12.14 21.32 -24.20
C TRP A 8 11.91 21.88 -22.80
N THR A 9 12.15 23.17 -22.60
CA THR A 9 11.95 23.86 -21.31
C THR A 9 10.48 23.96 -20.92
N ILE A 10 9.58 24.21 -21.90
CA ILE A 10 8.14 24.36 -21.65
C ILE A 10 7.50 23.02 -21.24
N LEU A 11 7.85 21.92 -21.92
CA LEU A 11 7.32 20.58 -21.61
C LEU A 11 7.78 20.05 -20.24
N ASN A 12 8.98 20.43 -19.79
CA ASN A 12 9.49 20.02 -18.48
C ASN A 12 8.78 20.75 -17.33
N HIS A 13 8.51 22.05 -17.49
CA HIS A 13 7.89 22.87 -16.44
C HIS A 13 6.45 22.43 -16.11
N ASP A 14 5.67 22.05 -17.14
CA ASP A 14 4.30 21.56 -16.94
C ASP A 14 4.24 20.19 -16.24
N ASN A 15 5.24 19.34 -16.47
CA ASN A 15 5.31 18.02 -15.84
C ASN A 15 5.80 18.12 -14.38
N GLU A 16 6.69 19.06 -14.08
CA GLU A 16 7.07 19.43 -12.69
C GLU A 16 5.84 19.93 -11.92
N ASN A 17 5.08 20.87 -12.49
CA ASN A 17 3.86 21.39 -11.88
C ASN A 17 2.82 20.29 -11.56
N ARG A 18 2.70 19.26 -12.42
CA ARG A 18 1.80 18.13 -12.16
C ARG A 18 2.34 17.20 -11.07
N TRP A 19 3.65 16.95 -11.07
CA TRP A 19 4.27 16.09 -10.06
C TRP A 19 4.22 16.74 -8.68
N ASP A 20 4.59 18.02 -8.57
CA ASP A 20 4.58 18.74 -7.29
C ASP A 20 3.16 18.86 -6.72
N LYS A 21 2.13 19.04 -7.56
CA LYS A 21 0.73 18.96 -7.12
C LYS A 21 0.37 17.60 -6.50
N ARG A 22 0.83 16.49 -7.09
CA ARG A 22 0.58 15.14 -6.54
C ARG A 22 1.40 14.88 -5.27
N PHE A 23 2.62 15.38 -5.23
CA PHE A 23 3.45 15.34 -4.04
C PHE A 23 2.79 16.08 -2.88
N GLN A 24 2.28 17.30 -3.11
CA GLN A 24 1.55 18.05 -2.09
C GLN A 24 0.32 17.29 -1.58
N GLN A 25 -0.46 16.67 -2.48
CA GLN A 25 -1.58 15.81 -2.06
C GLN A 25 -1.15 14.64 -1.16
N LEU A 26 0.05 14.09 -1.37
CA LEU A 26 0.60 13.04 -0.51
C LEU A 26 1.05 13.59 0.85
N VAL A 27 1.61 14.80 0.89
CA VAL A 27 1.93 15.51 2.14
C VAL A 27 0.66 15.72 2.96
N ASP A 28 -0.40 16.25 2.34
CA ASP A 28 -1.69 16.49 3.00
C ASP A 28 -2.30 15.17 3.50
N TYR A 29 -2.22 14.10 2.69
CA TYR A 29 -2.68 12.78 3.07
C TYR A 29 -1.91 12.24 4.29
N LYS A 30 -0.58 12.39 4.33
CA LYS A 30 0.22 11.98 5.50
C LYS A 30 -0.16 12.79 6.73
N ALA A 31 -0.39 14.09 6.60
CA ALA A 31 -0.82 14.94 7.73
C ALA A 31 -2.16 14.47 8.31
N GLN A 32 -3.11 14.06 7.47
CA GLN A 32 -4.43 13.59 7.89
C GLN A 32 -4.45 12.16 8.45
N HIS A 33 -3.58 11.28 7.94
CA HIS A 33 -3.63 9.84 8.23
C HIS A 33 -2.41 9.29 8.98
N GLY A 34 -1.39 10.11 9.22
CA GLY A 34 -0.13 9.70 9.86
C GLY A 34 0.80 8.84 8.98
N HIS A 35 0.38 8.47 7.76
CA HIS A 35 1.14 7.58 6.89
C HIS A 35 0.93 7.86 5.39
N CYS A 36 1.84 7.40 4.53
CA CYS A 36 1.75 7.53 3.07
C CYS A 36 1.04 6.34 2.36
N ASN A 37 0.28 5.53 3.12
CA ASN A 37 -0.41 4.34 2.59
C ASN A 37 -1.74 4.72 1.93
N VAL A 38 -1.66 5.29 0.74
CA VAL A 38 -2.82 5.74 -0.04
C VAL A 38 -3.53 4.56 -0.73
N PRO A 39 -4.87 4.42 -0.64
CA PRO A 39 -5.64 3.40 -1.33
C PRO A 39 -5.47 3.45 -2.86
N GLN A 40 -5.19 2.30 -3.50
CA GLN A 40 -4.99 2.23 -4.96
C GLN A 40 -6.23 2.54 -5.80
N SER A 41 -7.42 2.55 -5.20
CA SER A 41 -8.67 2.89 -5.89
C SER A 41 -8.73 4.36 -6.30
N CYS A 42 -7.98 5.25 -5.64
CA CYS A 42 -8.00 6.68 -5.92
C CYS A 42 -6.84 7.12 -6.84
N PRO A 43 -6.96 8.28 -7.51
CA PRO A 43 -5.91 8.81 -8.39
C PRO A 43 -4.53 8.96 -7.71
N LEU A 44 -4.50 9.41 -6.45
CA LEU A 44 -3.26 9.57 -5.69
C LEU A 44 -2.60 8.20 -5.40
N GLY A 45 -3.38 7.17 -5.08
CA GLY A 45 -2.85 5.83 -4.85
C GLY A 45 -2.30 5.17 -6.13
N LYS A 46 -2.93 5.42 -7.28
CA LYS A 46 -2.39 5.02 -8.59
C LYS A 46 -1.06 5.72 -8.88
N TRP A 47 -0.97 7.02 -8.57
CA TRP A 47 0.25 7.79 -8.72
C TRP A 47 1.38 7.29 -7.81
N VAL A 48 1.12 7.04 -6.52
CA VAL A 48 2.10 6.46 -5.59
C VAL A 48 2.57 5.08 -6.06
N LYS A 49 1.65 4.23 -6.55
CA LYS A 49 2.01 2.92 -7.14
C LYS A 49 3.00 3.09 -8.29
N MET A 50 2.76 4.06 -9.18
CA MET A 50 3.65 4.35 -10.29
C MET A 50 5.05 4.78 -9.81
N GLN A 51 5.17 5.62 -8.77
CA GLN A 51 6.49 5.99 -8.23
C GLN A 51 7.26 4.77 -7.69
N ARG A 52 6.55 3.84 -7.01
CA ARG A 52 7.15 2.59 -6.51
C ARG A 52 7.62 1.68 -7.64
N GLU A 53 6.83 1.58 -8.72
CA GLU A 53 7.20 0.79 -9.91
C GLU A 53 8.43 1.39 -10.62
N GLN A 54 8.52 2.72 -10.74
CA GLN A 54 9.70 3.39 -11.31
C GLN A 54 10.97 3.13 -10.50
N LYS A 55 10.89 3.13 -9.17
CA LYS A 55 12.02 2.80 -8.30
C LYS A 55 12.42 1.33 -8.37
N ALA A 56 11.44 0.42 -8.39
CA ALA A 56 11.70 -1.02 -8.50
C ALA A 56 12.36 -1.39 -9.83
N GLU A 57 11.95 -0.76 -10.94
CA GLU A 57 12.60 -0.96 -12.25
C GLU A 57 14.06 -0.50 -12.23
N ALA A 58 14.35 0.64 -11.59
CA ALA A 58 15.72 1.14 -11.42
C ALA A 58 16.59 0.17 -10.58
N ASP A 59 16.05 -0.39 -9.50
CA ASP A 59 16.74 -1.42 -8.69
C ASP A 59 17.03 -2.70 -9.51
N LEU A 60 16.10 -3.12 -10.38
CA LEU A 60 16.24 -4.33 -11.20
C LEU A 60 17.22 -4.14 -12.37
N GLU A 61 17.25 -2.94 -12.96
CA GLU A 61 18.27 -2.55 -13.94
C GLU A 61 19.67 -2.61 -13.30
N GLN A 62 19.82 -2.03 -12.10
CA GLN A 62 21.10 -1.99 -11.39
C GLN A 62 21.61 -3.38 -10.98
N THR A 63 20.71 -4.31 -10.69
CA THR A 63 21.05 -5.69 -10.29
C THR A 63 21.17 -6.67 -11.47
N GLY A 64 20.93 -6.22 -12.70
CA GLY A 64 20.96 -7.06 -13.89
C GLY A 64 19.84 -8.12 -13.95
N GLN A 65 18.82 -8.01 -13.10
CA GLN A 65 17.71 -8.97 -12.99
C GLN A 65 16.49 -8.57 -13.82
N ARG A 66 16.61 -7.52 -14.64
CA ARG A 66 15.49 -6.98 -15.42
C ARG A 66 15.05 -7.97 -16.50
N VAL A 67 13.78 -8.36 -16.45
CA VAL A 67 13.13 -9.13 -17.50
C VAL A 67 12.44 -8.16 -18.46
N MET A 68 12.91 -8.11 -19.71
CA MET A 68 12.36 -7.24 -20.76
C MET A 68 10.95 -7.68 -21.15
N ARG A 69 9.92 -7.13 -20.49
CA ARG A 69 8.51 -7.23 -20.91
C ARG A 69 7.92 -5.84 -21.12
N GLY A 70 7.67 -5.47 -22.38
CA GLY A 70 7.02 -4.21 -22.76
C GLY A 70 7.97 -3.00 -22.85
N LYS A 71 7.41 -1.80 -23.02
CA LYS A 71 8.20 -0.55 -23.10
C LYS A 71 8.81 -0.21 -21.74
N PRO A 72 10.10 0.20 -21.68
CA PRO A 72 10.75 0.65 -20.45
C PRO A 72 9.92 1.75 -19.78
N ARG A 73 9.73 1.66 -18.47
CA ARG A 73 9.17 2.76 -17.70
C ARG A 73 10.26 3.81 -17.45
N PRO A 74 9.94 5.11 -17.52
CA PRO A 74 10.90 6.14 -17.20
C PRO A 74 11.32 6.03 -15.74
N MET A 75 12.63 6.12 -15.49
CA MET A 75 13.19 6.10 -14.13
C MET A 75 12.68 7.28 -13.31
N ILE A 76 12.60 7.09 -12.00
CA ILE A 76 12.29 8.20 -11.10
C ILE A 76 13.50 9.15 -11.01
N PRO A 77 13.33 10.47 -11.24
CA PRO A 77 14.40 11.44 -11.02
C PRO A 77 14.90 11.44 -9.56
N PRO A 78 16.22 11.55 -9.32
CA PRO A 78 16.79 11.51 -7.96
C PRO A 78 16.19 12.54 -6.99
N ALA A 79 15.90 13.75 -7.48
CA ALA A 79 15.28 14.80 -6.67
C ALA A 79 13.86 14.42 -6.17
N ARG A 80 13.10 13.66 -6.99
CA ARG A 80 11.76 13.18 -6.64
C ARG A 80 11.83 12.03 -5.65
N GLU A 81 12.82 11.15 -5.82
CA GLU A 81 13.11 10.09 -4.87
C GLU A 81 13.47 10.65 -3.49
N ALA A 82 14.35 11.66 -3.44
CA ALA A 82 14.75 12.31 -2.20
C ALA A 82 13.53 12.88 -1.46
N LYS A 83 12.70 13.69 -2.14
CA LYS A 83 11.45 14.25 -1.58
C LYS A 83 10.51 13.18 -1.01
N LEU A 84 10.31 12.09 -1.74
CA LEU A 84 9.42 11.00 -1.32
C LEU A 84 9.99 10.20 -0.15
N THR A 85 11.30 9.99 -0.12
CA THR A 85 12.01 9.30 0.97
C THR A 85 11.97 10.14 2.24
N GLU A 86 12.25 11.44 2.14
CA GLU A 86 12.15 12.39 3.26
C GLU A 86 10.72 12.47 3.81
N LEU A 87 9.71 12.43 2.93
CA LEU A 87 8.32 12.33 3.35
C LEU A 87 8.00 11.01 4.08
N GLY A 88 8.87 10.00 4.02
CA GLY A 88 8.66 8.69 4.64
C GLY A 88 7.80 7.76 3.79
N LEU A 89 7.79 7.94 2.46
CA LEU A 89 7.17 6.98 1.56
C LEU A 89 7.92 5.65 1.63
N GLN A 90 7.22 4.59 2.01
CA GLN A 90 7.76 3.24 1.90
C GLN A 90 7.77 2.80 0.43
N TRP A 91 8.97 2.69 -0.15
CA TRP A 91 9.22 2.26 -1.53
C TRP A 91 8.80 0.83 -1.79
N ARG A 92 9.19 -0.05 -0.86
CA ARG A 92 8.72 -1.43 -0.79
C ARG A 92 7.66 -1.46 0.29
N LEU A 93 6.39 -1.43 -0.12
CA LEU A 93 5.36 -1.94 0.77
C LEU A 93 5.73 -3.39 1.01
N ALA A 94 6.08 -3.75 2.25
CA ALA A 94 6.16 -5.15 2.63
C ALA A 94 4.90 -5.82 2.08
N LYS A 95 5.09 -6.94 1.36
CA LYS A 95 3.99 -7.79 0.86
C LYS A 95 2.93 -7.85 1.96
N VAL A 96 1.66 -7.65 1.56
CA VAL A 96 0.42 -7.96 2.31
C VAL A 96 0.71 -8.34 3.74
N VAL A 97 0.44 -7.45 4.71
CA VAL A 97 0.59 -7.76 6.15
C VAL A 97 0.08 -9.18 6.37
N GLY A 98 1.02 -10.07 6.73
CA GLY A 98 0.75 -11.50 6.87
C GLY A 98 -0.41 -11.73 7.82
N TRP A 99 -1.05 -12.88 7.69
CA TRP A 99 -2.17 -13.23 8.56
C TRP A 99 -1.74 -13.16 10.03
N GLU A 100 -0.51 -13.57 10.32
CA GLU A 100 0.12 -13.63 11.62
C GLU A 100 0.25 -12.21 12.23
N LYS A 101 0.76 -11.24 11.46
CA LYS A 101 0.84 -9.84 11.93
C LYS A 101 -0.54 -9.21 12.18
N ARG A 102 -1.56 -9.60 11.41
CA ARG A 102 -2.93 -9.13 11.64
C ARG A 102 -3.58 -9.80 12.85
N TYR A 103 -3.19 -11.04 13.12
CA TYR A 103 -3.57 -11.75 14.32
C TYR A 103 -2.93 -11.11 15.57
N ASP A 104 -1.65 -10.74 15.53
CA ASP A 104 -0.99 -9.99 16.60
C ASP A 104 -1.72 -8.66 16.89
N GLN A 105 -2.09 -7.92 15.84
CA GLN A 105 -2.89 -6.70 15.96
C GLN A 105 -4.27 -6.95 16.60
N LEU A 106 -4.85 -8.13 16.41
CA LEU A 106 -6.11 -8.53 17.04
C LEU A 106 -5.93 -8.90 18.52
N LEU A 107 -4.80 -9.49 18.90
CA LEU A 107 -4.43 -9.72 20.29
C LEU A 107 -4.26 -8.39 21.04
N GLU A 108 -3.55 -7.43 20.44
CA GLU A 108 -3.40 -6.07 21.00
C GLU A 108 -4.76 -5.38 21.15
N TYR A 109 -5.61 -5.45 20.13
CA TYR A 109 -6.95 -4.89 20.20
C TYR A 109 -7.77 -5.52 21.34
N LYS A 110 -7.72 -6.85 21.49
CA LYS A 110 -8.38 -7.55 22.60
C LYS A 110 -7.82 -7.13 23.96
N ALA A 111 -6.51 -6.93 24.08
CA ALA A 111 -5.89 -6.48 25.33
C ALA A 111 -6.38 -5.08 25.75
N ILE A 112 -6.60 -4.19 24.77
CA ILE A 112 -7.05 -2.80 25.02
C ILE A 112 -8.57 -2.75 25.28
N HIS A 113 -9.36 -3.47 24.50
CA HIS A 113 -10.84 -3.37 24.52
C HIS A 113 -11.53 -4.48 25.32
N GLY A 114 -10.79 -5.48 25.79
CA GLY A 114 -11.31 -6.66 26.48
C GLY A 114 -11.96 -7.71 25.57
N HIS A 115 -12.17 -7.41 24.29
CA HIS A 115 -12.82 -8.31 23.33
C HIS A 115 -12.22 -8.24 21.92
N PRO A 116 -12.28 -9.31 21.12
CA PRO A 116 -11.79 -9.31 19.74
C PRO A 116 -12.79 -8.73 18.72
N HIS A 117 -13.90 -8.12 19.16
CA HIS A 117 -14.89 -7.53 18.24
C HIS A 117 -14.39 -6.20 17.66
N VAL A 118 -13.83 -6.27 16.46
CA VAL A 118 -13.40 -5.09 15.68
C VAL A 118 -14.51 -4.68 14.70
N PRO A 119 -14.96 -3.40 14.71
CA PRO A 119 -15.90 -2.90 13.71
C PRO A 119 -15.35 -3.00 12.29
N GLN A 120 -16.21 -3.32 11.31
CA GLN A 120 -15.79 -3.36 9.90
C GLN A 120 -15.17 -2.03 9.44
N SER A 121 -15.78 -0.92 9.85
CA SER A 121 -15.32 0.44 9.58
C SER A 121 -14.49 0.99 10.74
N TYR A 122 -13.58 0.19 11.31
CA TYR A 122 -12.70 0.61 12.40
C TYR A 122 -11.96 1.91 12.00
N PRO A 123 -12.26 3.06 12.63
CA PRO A 123 -11.74 4.35 12.18
C PRO A 123 -10.21 4.46 12.20
N PRO A 124 -9.51 3.95 13.24
CA PRO A 124 -8.05 3.99 13.30
C PRO A 124 -7.37 3.17 12.20
N ASP A 125 -7.94 2.01 11.82
CA ASP A 125 -7.43 1.19 10.73
C ASP A 125 -8.56 0.46 9.99
N LYS A 126 -9.06 1.08 8.92
CA LYS A 126 -10.09 0.48 8.04
C LYS A 126 -9.62 -0.78 7.32
N CYS A 127 -8.31 -0.99 7.18
CA CYS A 127 -7.76 -2.21 6.58
C CYS A 127 -7.79 -3.36 7.57
N PHE A 128 -7.57 -3.09 8.86
CA PHE A 128 -7.72 -4.06 9.94
C PHE A 128 -9.18 -4.51 10.10
N GLY A 129 -10.14 -3.58 10.18
CA GLY A 129 -11.57 -3.92 10.23
C GLY A 129 -12.03 -4.75 9.02
N ARG A 130 -11.52 -4.44 7.81
CA ARG A 130 -11.77 -5.26 6.61
C ARG A 130 -11.13 -6.63 6.69
N TRP A 131 -9.93 -6.76 7.26
CA TRP A 131 -9.27 -8.06 7.45
C TRP A 131 -10.07 -8.95 8.42
N VAL A 132 -10.60 -8.39 9.50
CA VAL A 132 -11.47 -9.10 10.45
C VAL A 132 -12.74 -9.60 9.75
N MET A 133 -13.43 -8.76 8.99
CA MET A 133 -14.60 -9.17 8.19
C MET A 133 -14.24 -10.27 7.19
N LYS A 134 -13.07 -10.18 6.57
CA LYS A 134 -12.59 -11.21 5.65
C LYS A 134 -12.46 -12.58 6.33
N GLN A 135 -12.02 -12.66 7.59
CA GLN A 135 -11.96 -13.94 8.32
C GLN A 135 -13.34 -14.60 8.41
N ARG A 136 -14.37 -13.83 8.75
CA ARG A 136 -15.77 -14.29 8.83
C ARG A 136 -16.26 -14.82 7.48
N SER A 137 -15.94 -14.10 6.40
CA SER A 137 -16.30 -14.51 5.03
C SER A 137 -15.60 -15.80 4.62
N GLU A 138 -14.29 -15.92 4.88
CA GLU A 138 -13.49 -17.10 4.55
C GLU A 138 -13.94 -18.34 5.36
N TYR A 139 -14.35 -18.15 6.61
CA TYR A 139 -14.95 -19.20 7.43
C TYR A 139 -16.32 -19.64 6.90
N SER A 140 -17.17 -18.69 6.50
CA SER A 140 -18.46 -19.02 5.86
C SER A 140 -18.27 -19.78 4.55
N LEU A 141 -17.22 -19.49 3.76
CA LEU A 141 -16.90 -20.25 2.55
C LEU A 141 -16.50 -21.68 2.90
N LYS A 142 -15.62 -21.83 3.90
CA LYS A 142 -15.15 -23.14 4.37
C LYS A 142 -16.30 -24.01 4.89
N ARG A 143 -17.20 -23.44 5.70
CA ARG A 143 -18.41 -24.13 6.17
C ARG A 143 -19.34 -24.60 5.05
N ARG A 144 -19.30 -23.95 3.89
CA ARG A 144 -20.09 -24.33 2.69
C ARG A 144 -19.33 -25.30 1.77
N GLY A 145 -18.18 -25.84 2.21
CA GLY A 145 -17.33 -26.72 1.41
C GLY A 145 -16.64 -26.03 0.23
N LYS A 146 -16.59 -24.69 0.21
CA LYS A 146 -15.92 -23.93 -0.85
C LYS A 146 -14.46 -23.71 -0.51
N LYS A 147 -13.64 -23.47 -1.54
CA LYS A 147 -12.23 -23.10 -1.37
C LYS A 147 -12.11 -21.85 -0.51
N SER A 148 -11.31 -21.94 0.55
CA SER A 148 -11.06 -20.90 1.54
C SER A 148 -9.55 -20.77 1.77
N GLN A 149 -9.09 -19.56 2.10
CA GLN A 149 -7.70 -19.31 2.51
C GLN A 149 -7.48 -19.49 4.02
N LEU A 150 -8.52 -19.85 4.74
CA LEU A 150 -8.51 -20.04 6.18
C LEU A 150 -8.22 -21.51 6.52
N THR A 151 -7.00 -21.77 7.01
CA THR A 151 -6.57 -23.10 7.43
C THR A 151 -7.20 -23.49 8.78
N GLU A 152 -7.15 -24.77 9.16
CA GLU A 152 -7.70 -25.20 10.47
C GLU A 152 -6.94 -24.56 11.63
N GLU A 153 -5.63 -24.40 11.50
CA GLU A 153 -4.78 -23.79 12.53
C GLU A 153 -5.19 -22.34 12.78
N ARG A 154 -5.49 -21.59 11.71
CA ARG A 154 -5.94 -20.19 11.80
C ARG A 154 -7.33 -20.06 12.44
N ILE A 155 -8.19 -21.06 12.25
CA ILE A 155 -9.50 -21.12 12.90
C ILE A 155 -9.31 -21.34 14.39
N ALA A 156 -8.50 -22.35 14.75
CA ALA A 156 -8.22 -22.68 16.15
C ALA A 156 -7.63 -21.47 16.90
N SER A 157 -6.67 -20.75 16.30
CA SER A 157 -6.11 -19.53 16.91
C SER A 157 -7.17 -18.43 17.12
N LEU A 158 -8.10 -18.25 16.19
CA LEU A 158 -9.18 -17.26 16.35
C LEU A 158 -10.20 -17.70 17.42
N GLU A 159 -10.52 -18.99 17.48
CA GLU A 159 -11.43 -19.53 18.49
C GLU A 159 -10.84 -19.46 19.91
N GLU A 160 -9.53 -19.70 20.06
CA GLU A 160 -8.83 -19.58 21.34
C GLU A 160 -8.97 -18.19 21.97
N ILE A 161 -8.97 -17.14 21.14
CA ILE A 161 -9.12 -15.77 21.63
C ILE A 161 -10.59 -15.36 21.82
N GLY A 162 -11.55 -16.26 21.57
CA GLY A 162 -12.99 -15.99 21.66
C GLY A 162 -13.53 -15.18 20.48
N PHE A 163 -12.95 -15.35 19.29
CA PHE A 163 -13.41 -14.66 18.09
C PHE A 163 -14.80 -15.15 17.66
N ALA A 164 -15.76 -14.24 17.56
CA ALA A 164 -17.09 -14.54 17.03
C ALA A 164 -17.07 -14.47 15.49
N TRP A 165 -17.40 -15.58 14.83
CA TRP A 165 -17.51 -15.71 13.37
C TRP A 165 -18.71 -14.92 12.81
#